data_AF-A0A5B2VWC9-F1
#
_entry.id   AF-A0A5B2VWC9-F1
#
_cell.length_a   1.000
_cell.length_b   1.000
_cell.length_c   1.000
_cell.angle_alpha   90.00
_cell.angle_beta   90.00
_cell.angle_gamma   90.00
#
_symmetry.space_group_name_H-M   'P 1'
#
loop_
_entity.id
_entity.type
_entity.pdbx_description
1 polymer ?
#
loop_
_entity_poly.entity_id
_entity_poly.type
_entity_poly.pdbx_seq_one_letter_code
_entity_poly.pdbx_strand_id
1 'polypeptide(L)'
;HIWQCVAKDWYRAASSITQEISSATGKSVSAQTIRRSLNAMELHGRIPRKKPFLNAKHKANRLSFPKTYKNKENNFWSKVL
;
A
#
# COMPACT_ATOMS: atom_id res chain seq x y z
N HIS A 1 14.34 -7.58 11.09
CA HIS A 1 13.12 -8.23 11.62
C HIS A 1 11.86 -7.38 11.53
N ILE A 2 11.70 -6.26 12.26
CA ILE A 2 10.42 -5.49 12.27
C ILE A 2 9.98 -5.04 10.87
N TRP A 3 10.90 -4.45 10.09
CA TRP A 3 10.60 -4.00 8.72
C TRP A 3 10.13 -5.13 7.79
N GLN A 4 10.69 -6.34 7.93
CA GLN A 4 10.30 -7.49 7.10
C GLN A 4 8.84 -7.91 7.37
N CYS A 5 8.39 -7.83 8.63
CA CYS A 5 6.99 -8.10 8.99
C CYS A 5 6.03 -7.11 8.29
N VAL A 6 6.40 -5.83 8.24
CA VAL A 6 5.59 -4.78 7.59
C VAL A 6 5.63 -4.89 6.07
N ALA A 7 6.78 -5.21 5.48
CA ALA A 7 6.94 -5.38 4.04
C ALA A 7 6.12 -6.57 3.50
N LYS A 8 5.98 -7.64 4.31
CA LYS A 8 5.15 -8.80 3.99
C LYS A 8 3.67 -8.45 3.98
N ASP A 9 3.22 -7.72 5.00
CA ASP A 9 1.83 -7.28 5.12
C ASP A 9 1.75 -6.01 5.99
N TRP A 10 1.41 -4.91 5.34
CA TRP A 10 1.37 -3.59 5.94
C TRP A 10 0.08 -3.30 6.73
N TYR A 11 -0.91 -4.21 6.69
CA TYR A 11 -2.13 -4.11 7.50
C TYR A 11 -1.99 -4.71 8.91
N ARG A 12 -0.86 -5.35 9.21
CA ARG A 12 -0.66 -6.02 10.50
C ARG A 12 -0.66 -5.05 11.67
N ALA A 13 -1.42 -5.41 12.70
CA ALA A 13 -1.39 -4.71 13.97
C ALA A 13 -0.07 -4.94 14.71
N ALA A 14 0.34 -3.95 15.52
CA ALA A 14 1.56 -4.03 16.33
C ALA A 14 1.58 -5.25 17.27
N SER A 15 0.43 -5.70 17.77
CA SER A 15 0.31 -6.91 18.61
C SER A 15 0.67 -8.19 17.85
N SER A 16 0.21 -8.33 16.61
CA SER A 16 0.55 -9.47 15.74
C SER A 16 2.04 -9.48 15.41
N ILE A 17 2.60 -8.30 15.07
CA ILE A 17 4.04 -8.14 14.84
C ILE A 17 4.85 -8.50 16.09
N THR A 18 4.34 -8.15 17.27
CA THR A 18 4.99 -8.48 18.55
C THR A 18 5.08 -10.00 18.76
N GLN A 19 3.99 -10.73 18.51
CA GLN A 19 3.97 -12.19 18.62
C GLN A 19 4.97 -12.84 17.67
N GLU A 20 5.00 -12.41 16.40
CA GLU A 20 5.92 -12.93 15.39
C GLU A 20 7.39 -12.69 15.77
N ILE A 21 7.71 -11.50 16.27
CA ILE A 21 9.08 -11.16 16.72
C ILE A 21 9.46 -11.94 17.97
N SER A 22 8.53 -12.09 18.91
CA SER A 22 8.76 -12.83 20.15
C SER A 22 9.04 -14.30 19.85
N SER A 23 8.28 -14.91 18.94
CA SER A 23 8.51 -16.28 18.48
C SER A 23 9.82 -16.43 17.72
N ALA A 24 10.20 -15.46 16.88
CA ALA A 24 11.43 -15.52 16.10
C ALA A 24 12.70 -15.30 16.94
N THR A 25 12.62 -14.47 17.98
CA THR A 25 13.80 -14.05 18.78
C THR A 25 13.88 -14.77 20.13
N GLY A 26 12.79 -15.41 20.57
CA GLY A 26 12.65 -15.98 21.92
C GLY A 26 12.57 -14.92 23.03
N LYS A 27 12.47 -13.64 22.68
CA LYS A 27 12.46 -12.51 23.61
C LYS A 27 11.08 -11.87 23.65
N SER A 28 10.55 -11.67 24.86
CA SER A 28 9.29 -10.94 25.05
C SER A 28 9.51 -9.45 24.76
N VAL A 29 8.78 -8.92 23.77
CA VAL A 29 8.78 -7.50 23.43
C VAL A 29 7.40 -6.93 23.71
N SER A 30 7.31 -5.69 24.19
CA SER A 30 6.01 -5.03 24.33
C SER A 30 5.53 -4.48 22.99
N ALA A 31 4.21 -4.47 22.76
CA ALA A 31 3.64 -3.82 21.58
C ALA A 31 4.00 -2.32 21.48
N GLN A 32 4.26 -1.66 22.62
CA GLN A 32 4.67 -0.27 22.64
C GLN A 32 6.08 -0.07 22.10
N THR A 33 7.00 -1.00 22.38
CA THR A 33 8.35 -1.00 21.81
C THR A 33 8.30 -1.14 20.29
N ILE A 34 7.41 -2.00 19.78
CA ILE A 34 7.17 -2.14 18.34
C ILE A 34 6.64 -0.84 17.75
N ARG A 35 5.62 -0.21 18.36
CA ARG A 35 5.09 1.09 17.88
C ARG A 35 6.15 2.19 17.86
N ARG A 36 6.97 2.29 18.91
CA ARG A 36 8.09 3.27 18.96
C ARG A 36 9.08 3.02 17.84
N SER A 37 9.44 1.77 17.59
CA SER A 37 10.35 1.40 16.50
C SER A 37 9.76 1.71 15.13
N LEU A 38 8.47 1.43 14.91
CA LEU A 38 7.76 1.78 13.67
C LEU A 38 7.74 3.30 13.44
N ASN A 39 7.44 4.09 14.47
CA ASN A 39 7.46 5.55 14.38
C ASN A 39 8.85 6.10 14.10
N ALA A 40 9.90 5.53 14.70
CA ALA A 40 11.29 5.93 14.42
C ALA A 40 11.72 5.63 12.96
N MET A 41 11.06 4.65 12.32
CA MET A 41 11.23 4.34 10.88
C MET A 41 10.21 5.08 9.99
N GLU A 42 9.44 6.03 10.53
CA GLU A 42 8.37 6.76 9.82
C GLU A 42 7.28 5.84 9.20
N LEU A 43 7.15 4.62 9.73
CA LEU A 43 6.15 3.66 9.29
C LEU A 43 4.87 3.85 10.10
N HIS A 44 3.87 4.40 9.44
CA HIS A 44 2.57 4.65 10.05
C HIS A 44 1.48 3.73 9.52
N GLY A 45 0.61 3.28 10.42
CA GLY A 45 -0.67 2.70 10.04
C GLY A 45 -1.48 3.74 9.26
N ARG A 46 -1.73 3.47 7.99
CA ARG A 46 -2.62 4.26 7.12
C ARG A 46 -3.72 3.33 6.62
N ILE A 47 -4.88 3.90 6.32
CA ILE A 47 -5.96 3.15 5.69
C ILE A 47 -5.93 3.47 4.20
N PRO A 48 -5.85 2.46 3.31
CA PRO A 48 -5.87 2.71 1.88
C PRO A 48 -7.22 3.28 1.46
N ARG A 49 -7.20 4.14 0.44
CA ARG A 49 -8.43 4.71 -0.12
C ARG A 49 -9.25 3.60 -0.78
N LYS A 50 -10.57 3.64 -0.58
CA LYS A 50 -11.50 2.77 -1.31
C LYS A 50 -11.37 3.07 -2.80
N LYS A 51 -11.25 2.01 -3.62
CA LYS A 51 -11.18 2.09 -5.08
C LYS A 51 -12.21 1.14 -5.69
N PRO A 52 -12.78 1.46 -6.87
CA PRO A 52 -13.67 0.53 -7.55
C PRO A 52 -12.93 -0.76 -7.88
N PHE A 53 -13.65 -1.89 -7.85
CA PHE A 53 -13.09 -3.18 -8.23
C PHE A 53 -12.86 -3.20 -9.75
N LEU A 54 -11.62 -3.46 -10.17
CA LEU A 54 -11.24 -3.52 -11.58
C LEU A 54 -10.86 -4.95 -11.95
N ASN A 55 -11.60 -5.53 -12.89
CA ASN A 55 -11.20 -6.76 -13.56
C ASN A 55 -9.97 -6.50 -14.46
N ALA A 56 -9.38 -7.58 -14.98
CA ALA A 56 -8.19 -7.48 -15.84
C ALA A 56 -8.44 -6.64 -17.10
N LYS A 57 -9.62 -6.80 -17.73
CA LYS A 57 -10.04 -6.03 -18.92
C LYS A 57 -10.10 -4.52 -18.65
N HIS A 58 -10.68 -4.11 -17.52
CA HIS A 58 -10.76 -2.70 -17.12
C HIS A 58 -9.37 -2.11 -16.89
N LYS A 59 -8.45 -2.86 -16.26
CA LYS A 59 -7.07 -2.40 -16.07
C LYS A 59 -6.37 -2.20 -17.41
N ALA A 60 -6.51 -3.14 -18.34
CA ALA A 60 -5.94 -3.03 -19.69
C ALA A 60 -6.49 -1.81 -20.45
N ASN A 61 -7.80 -1.62 -20.45
CA ASN A 61 -8.44 -0.48 -21.13
C ASN A 61 -8.06 0.87 -20.50
N ARG A 62 -8.00 0.94 -19.15
CA ARG A 62 -7.57 2.15 -18.45
C ARG A 62 -6.11 2.48 -18.71
N LEU A 63 -5.27 1.49 -18.98
CA LEU A 63 -3.87 1.69 -19.33
C LEU A 63 -3.69 2.08 -20.80
N SER A 64 -4.50 1.54 -21.71
CA SER A 64 -4.42 1.86 -23.14
C SER A 64 -4.91 3.27 -23.43
N PHE A 65 -5.99 3.72 -22.78
CA PHE A 65 -6.58 5.04 -22.99
C PHE A 65 -5.58 6.21 -22.88
N PRO A 66 -4.82 6.40 -21.79
CA PRO A 66 -3.86 7.49 -21.73
C PRO A 66 -2.77 7.34 -22.79
N LYS A 67 -2.31 6.11 -23.11
CA LYS A 67 -1.29 5.90 -24.15
C LYS A 67 -1.77 6.37 -25.53
N THR A 68 -3.02 6.10 -25.87
CA THR A 68 -3.59 6.48 -27.17
C THR A 68 -3.98 7.95 -27.26
N TYR A 69 -4.38 8.57 -26.15
CA TYR A 69 -4.95 9.92 -26.15
C TYR A 69 -4.05 11.01 -25.54
N LYS A 70 -2.90 10.67 -24.92
CA LYS A 70 -1.99 11.64 -24.25
C LYS A 70 -1.56 12.81 -25.14
N ASN A 71 -1.30 12.55 -26.43
CA ASN A 71 -0.75 13.54 -27.36
C ASN A 71 -1.80 14.04 -28.37
N LYS A 72 -3.09 13.93 -28.07
CA LYS A 72 -4.15 14.41 -28.96
C LYS A 72 -4.29 15.93 -28.87
N GLU A 73 -4.49 16.56 -30.02
CA GLU A 73 -4.65 18.01 -30.13
C GLU A 73 -5.93 18.52 -29.47
N ASN A 74 -5.96 19.81 -29.14
CA ASN A 74 -7.12 20.43 -28.51
C ASN A 74 -8.39 20.34 -29.37
N ASN A 75 -8.26 20.37 -30.71
CA ASN A 75 -9.37 20.20 -31.64
C ASN A 75 -9.99 18.79 -31.62
N PHE A 76 -9.24 17.79 -31.15
CA PHE A 76 -9.81 16.47 -30.89
C PHE A 76 -10.73 16.51 -29.66
N TRP A 77 -10.30 17.18 -28.59
CA TRP A 77 -11.05 17.27 -27.34
C TRP A 77 -12.26 18.20 -27.42
N SER A 78 -12.20 19.26 -28.24
CA SER A 78 -13.33 20.18 -28.48
C SER A 78 -14.55 19.51 -29.13
N LYS A 79 -14.39 18.31 -29.69
CA LYS A 79 -15.48 17.52 -30.29
C LYS A 79 -16.07 16.48 -29.31
N VAL A 80 -15.43 16.28 -28.16
CA VAL A 80 -15.81 15.26 -27.17
C VAL A 80 -16.56 15.89 -25.99
N LEU A 81 -16.20 17.13 -25.62
CA LEU A 81 -16.89 17.95 -24.63
C LEU A 81 -18.16 18.57 -25.23
#